data_AF-A0A7X4A720-F1
#
_entry.id   AF-A0A7X4A720-F1
#
_cell.length_a   1.000
_cell.length_b   1.000
_cell.length_c   1.000
_cell.angle_alpha   90.00
_cell.angle_beta   90.00
_cell.angle_gamma   90.00
#
_symmetry.space_group_name_H-M   'P 1'
#
loop_
_entity.id
_entity.type
_entity.pdbx_description
1 polymer ?
#
loop_
_entity_poly.entity_id
_entity_poly.type
_entity_poly.pdbx_seq_one_letter_code
_entity_poly.pdbx_strand_id
1 'polypeptide(L)' 'MDAILAGLSQLGQWHVLIALFAGAISGVIIGAIPGLGPAVAIAVLLPATYAMDPLTALTLLLGIYSGAWYG' A
#
# COMPACT_ATOMS: atom_id res chain seq x y z
N MET A 1 0.20 22.42 -13.36
CA MET A 1 1.53 22.08 -12.84
C MET A 1 1.49 21.92 -11.32
N ASP A 2 0.76 22.81 -10.63
CA ASP A 2 0.73 22.89 -9.16
C ASP A 2 0.19 21.64 -8.48
N ALA A 3 -0.83 20.99 -9.05
CA ALA A 3 -1.38 19.74 -8.52
C ALA A 3 -0.35 18.59 -8.50
N ILE A 4 0.54 18.52 -9.50
CA ILE A 4 1.58 17.48 -9.57
C ILE A 4 2.63 17.72 -8.48
N LEU A 5 3.06 18.98 -8.31
CA LEU A 5 4.01 19.36 -7.28
C LEU A 5 3.45 19.13 -5.87
N ALA A 6 2.17 19.42 -5.65
CA ALA A 6 1.47 19.12 -4.41
C ALA A 6 1.36 17.60 -4.15
N GLY A 7 1.10 16.79 -5.18
CA GLY A 7 1.09 15.33 -5.04
C GLY A 7 2.46 14.76 -4.68
N LEU A 8 3.52 15.26 -5.32
CA LEU A 8 4.91 14.87 -5.02
C LEU A 8 5.30 15.21 -3.57
N SER A 9 4.92 16.39 -3.07
CA SER A 9 5.21 16.76 -1.68
C SER A 9 4.46 15.90 -0.67
N GLN A 10 3.23 15.48 -0.98
CA GLN A 10 2.44 14.54 -0.18
C GLN A 10 3.09 13.15 -0.14
N LEU A 11 3.55 12.63 -1.28
CA LEU A 11 4.25 11.34 -1.35
C LEU A 11 5.59 11.34 -0.60
N GLY A 12 6.25 12.49 -0.52
CA GLY A 12 7.51 12.66 0.21
C GLY A 12 7.37 12.65 1.74
N GLN A 13 6.14 12.60 2.27
CA GLN A 13 5.92 12.56 3.71
C GLN A 13 6.37 11.22 4.31
N TRP A 14 7.05 11.28 5.45
CA TRP A 14 7.65 10.09 6.08
C TRP A 14 6.67 8.95 6.36
N HIS A 15 5.47 9.28 6.86
CA HIS A 15 4.44 8.28 7.16
C HIS A 15 3.90 7.61 5.87
N VAL A 16 3.83 8.33 4.76
CA VAL A 16 3.42 7.78 3.46
C VAL A 16 4.49 6.84 2.91
N LEU A 17 5.76 7.21 3.01
CA LEU A 17 6.88 6.36 2.60
C LEU A 17 6.97 5.07 3.44
N ILE A 18 6.77 5.18 4.76
CA ILE A 18 6.73 4.01 5.65
C ILE A 18 5.56 3.10 5.29
N ALA A 19 4.37 3.68 5.05
CA ALA A 19 3.21 2.91 4.61
C ALA A 19 3.45 2.22 3.27
N LEU A 20 4.09 2.89 2.30
CA LEU A 20 4.46 2.27 1.02
C LEU A 20 5.39 1.08 1.21
N PHE A 21 6.47 1.24 1.99
CA PHE A 21 7.43 0.17 2.25
C PHE A 21 6.81 -0.98 3.03
N ALA A 22 6.09 -0.68 4.11
CA ALA A 22 5.38 -1.68 4.90
C ALA A 22 4.39 -2.44 4.02
N GLY A 23 3.64 -1.73 3.18
CA GLY A 23 2.68 -2.31 2.25
C GLY A 23 3.36 -3.24 1.26
N ALA A 24 4.44 -2.81 0.60
CA ALA A 24 5.19 -3.63 -0.33
C ALA A 24 5.73 -4.93 0.30
N ILE A 25 6.34 -4.83 1.49
CA ILE A 25 6.87 -5.99 2.22
C ILE A 25 5.73 -6.95 2.59
N SER A 26 4.64 -6.40 3.14
CA SER A 26 3.45 -7.18 3.50
C SER A 26 2.86 -7.88 2.27
N GLY A 27 2.81 -7.16 1.13
CA GLY A 27 2.36 -7.67 -0.15
C GLY A 27 3.17 -8.87 -0.60
N VAL A 28 4.50 -8.77 -0.61
CA VAL A 28 5.39 -9.89 -0.98
C VAL A 28 5.18 -11.09 -0.06
N ILE A 29 5.10 -10.88 1.26
CA ILE A 29 4.90 -11.97 2.23
C ILE A 29 3.55 -12.67 1.99
N ILE A 30 2.50 -11.91 1.74
CA ILE A 30 1.15 -12.45 1.52
C ILE A 30 1.05 -13.10 0.14
N GLY A 31 1.67 -12.52 -0.90
CA GLY A 31 1.69 -13.04 -2.27
C GLY A 31 2.40 -14.39 -2.38
N ALA A 32 3.41 -14.62 -1.53
CA ALA A 32 4.11 -15.91 -1.44
C ALA A 32 3.23 -17.08 -0.99
N ILE A 33 2.01 -16.81 -0.50
CA ILE A 33 1.05 -17.84 -0.12
C ILE A 33 0.39 -18.40 -1.40
N PRO A 34 0.55 -19.69 -1.71
CA PRO A 34 -0.03 -20.28 -2.91
C PRO A 34 -1.55 -20.11 -2.97
N GLY A 35 -2.04 -19.57 -4.09
CA GLY A 35 -3.48 -19.35 -4.30
C GLY A 35 -4.03 -18.04 -3.71
N LEU A 36 -3.20 -17.20 -3.06
CA LEU A 36 -3.62 -15.91 -2.54
C LEU A 36 -3.18 -14.78 -3.48
N GLY A 37 -4.09 -14.30 -4.32
CA GLY A 37 -3.81 -13.21 -5.26
C GLY A 37 -3.85 -11.81 -4.61
N PRO A 38 -3.38 -10.76 -5.33
CA PRO A 38 -3.37 -9.38 -4.85
C PRO A 38 -4.73 -8.84 -4.39
N ALA A 39 -5.81 -9.23 -5.08
CA ALA A 39 -7.17 -8.82 -4.71
C ALA A 39 -7.57 -9.35 -3.33
N VAL A 40 -7.17 -10.57 -2.99
CA VAL A 40 -7.43 -11.18 -1.67
C VAL A 40 -6.60 -10.49 -0.59
N ALA A 41 -5.33 -10.19 -0.88
CA ALA A 41 -4.46 -9.45 0.03
C ALA A 41 -5.04 -8.07 0.39
N ILE A 42 -5.52 -7.32 -0.60
CA ILE A 42 -6.22 -6.05 -0.37
C ILE A 42 -7.48 -6.27 0.47
N ALA A 43 -8.34 -7.22 0.10
CA ALA A 43 -9.60 -7.45 0.79
C ALA A 43 -9.42 -7.78 2.28
N VAL A 44 -8.38 -8.56 2.61
CA VAL A 44 -8.05 -8.93 4.00
C VAL A 44 -7.51 -7.74 4.80
N LEU A 45 -6.70 -6.88 4.18
CA LEU A 45 -6.05 -5.77 4.87
C LEU A 45 -6.86 -4.47 4.83
N LEU A 46 -7.85 -4.35 3.95
CA LEU A 46 -8.72 -3.18 3.83
C LEU A 46 -9.33 -2.73 5.18
N PRO A 47 -9.86 -3.63 6.05
CA PRO A 47 -10.43 -3.22 7.33
C PRO A 47 -9.39 -2.57 8.26
N ALA A 48 -8.13 -3.00 8.21
CA ALA A 48 -7.06 -2.43 9.02
C ALA A 48 -6.73 -0.98 8.60
N THR A 49 -7.08 -0.60 7.36
CA THR A 49 -6.81 0.74 6.83
C THR A 49 -7.89 1.77 7.18
N TYR A 50 -9.03 1.36 7.72
CA TYR A 50 -10.14 2.29 8.03
C TYR A 50 -9.84 3.29 9.15
N ALA A 51 -8.86 3.00 10.01
CA ALA A 51 -8.42 3.92 11.06
C ALA A 51 -7.30 4.86 10.60
N MET A 52 -6.81 4.74 9.37
CA MET A 52 -5.68 5.50 8.85
C MET A 52 -6.15 6.72 8.05
N ASP A 53 -5.29 7.72 7.92
CA ASP A 53 -5.50 8.82 6.98
C ASP A 53 -5.62 8.27 5.53
N PRO A 54 -6.55 8.79 4.70
CA PRO A 54 -6.82 8.26 3.37
C PRO A 54 -5.58 8.13 2.47
N LEU A 55 -4.66 9.10 2.52
CA LEU A 55 -3.45 9.04 1.68
C LEU A 55 -2.56 7.87 2.12
N THR A 56 -2.39 7.70 3.43
CA THR A 56 -1.56 6.65 4.01
C THR A 56 -2.19 5.28 3.77
N ALA A 57 -3.52 5.16 3.95
CA ALA A 57 -4.30 3.96 3.71
C ALA A 57 -4.18 3.48 2.26
N LEU A 58 -4.45 4.37 1.30
CA LEU A 58 -4.39 4.06 -0.12
C LEU A 58 -2.97 3.67 -0.53
N THR A 59 -1.96 4.38 -0.04
CA THR A 59 -0.55 4.08 -0.35
C THR A 59 -0.14 2.72 0.19
N LEU A 60 -0.55 2.37 1.41
CA LEU A 60 -0.30 1.05 2.00
C LEU A 60 -0.91 -0.07 1.13
N LEU A 61 -2.19 0.07 0.75
CA LEU A 61 -2.89 -0.89 -0.10
C LEU A 61 -2.28 -0.99 -1.50
N LEU A 62 -1.79 0.12 -2.06
CA LEU A 62 -1.08 0.13 -3.33
C LEU A 62 0.23 -0.67 -3.22
N GLY A 63 0.98 -0.45 -2.13
CA GLY A 63 2.17 -1.23 -1.81
C GLY A 63 1.87 -2.73 -1.72
N ILE A 64 0.81 -3.10 -0.99
CA ILE A 64 0.39 -4.51 -0.85
C ILE A 64 0.05 -5.12 -2.22
N TYR A 65 -0.73 -4.42 -3.02
CA TYR A 65 -1.09 -4.87 -4.36
C TYR A 65 0.14 -5.13 -5.23
N SER A 66 1.05 -4.15 -5.28
CA SER A 66 2.26 -4.25 -6.08
C SER A 66 3.17 -5.36 -5.57
N GLY A 67 3.37 -5.48 -4.25
CA GLY A 67 4.21 -6.52 -3.65
C GLY A 67 3.65 -7.92 -3.86
N ALA A 68 2.33 -8.11 -3.76
CA ALA A 68 1.68 -9.42 -3.88
C ALA A 68 1.80 -10.04 -5.28
N TRP A 69 2.13 -9.27 -6.32
CA TRP A 69 2.42 -9.81 -7.65
C TRP A 69 3.79 -10.49 -7.77
N TYR A 70 4.71 -10.20 -6.84
CA TYR A 70 6.09 -10.69 -6.88
C TYR A 70 6.42 -11.61 -5.70
N GLY A 71 5.45 -11.84 -4.81
CA GLY A 71 5.53 -12.79 -3.71
C GLY A 71 5.33 -14.21 -4.16
#